data_AF-B9L6Q6-F1
#
_entry.id   AF-B9L6Q6-F1
#
_cell.length_a   1.000
_cell.length_b   1.000
_cell.length_c   1.000
_cell.angle_alpha   90.00
_cell.angle_beta   90.00
_cell.angle_gamma   90.00
#
_symmetry.space_group_name_H-M   'P 1'
#
loop_
_entity.id
_entity.type
_entity.pdbx_description
1 polymer ?
#
loop_
_entity_poly.entity_id
_entity_poly.type
_entity_poly.pdbx_seq_one_letter_code
_entity_poly.pdbx_strand_id
1 'polypeptide(L)' 'MGEKIKTLSKGKILAKEFEIELNHPPRAGLDEQIHIQSEKFRFEIYKKDYLKYALSVLTAEKNLKNLKGID' A
#
# COMPACT_ATOMS: atom_id res chain seq x y z
N MET A 1 16.47 -5.66 7.72
CA MET A 1 15.28 -5.56 6.86
C MET A 1 14.10 -5.92 7.73
N GLY A 2 12.98 -5.20 7.62
CA GLY A 2 11.76 -5.54 8.35
C GLY A 2 11.30 -6.95 7.99
N GLU A 3 11.09 -7.82 8.97
CA GLU A 3 10.56 -9.16 8.73
C GLU A 3 9.10 -9.08 8.30
N LYS A 4 8.72 -9.86 7.28
CA LYS A 4 7.34 -9.91 6.80
C LYS A 4 6.43 -10.49 7.87
N ILE A 5 5.40 -9.73 8.23
CA ILE A 5 4.33 -10.17 9.12
C ILE A 5 3.29 -10.94 8.31
N LYS A 6 2.78 -10.33 7.23
CA LYS A 6 1.80 -10.96 6.33
C LYS A 6 1.65 -10.24 4.99
N THR A 7 1.22 -10.96 3.96
CA THR A 7 0.73 -10.35 2.72
C THR A 7 -0.72 -9.89 2.92
N LEU A 8 -1.00 -8.62 2.64
CA LEU A 8 -2.32 -7.98 2.76
C LEU A 8 -3.15 -8.12 1.48
N SER A 9 -2.49 -8.04 0.32
CA SER A 9 -3.13 -8.13 -0.99
C SER A 9 -2.13 -8.56 -2.04
N LYS A 10 -2.62 -9.17 -3.12
CA LYS A 10 -1.86 -9.49 -4.32
C LYS A 10 -2.62 -9.01 -5.55
N GLY A 11 -1.91 -8.58 -6.57
CA GLY A 11 -2.52 -8.16 -7.82
C GLY A 11 -1.51 -8.00 -8.93
N LYS A 12 -2.01 -7.90 -10.16
CA LYS A 12 -1.18 -7.72 -11.35
C LYS A 12 -1.18 -6.26 -11.81
N ILE A 13 0.00 -5.72 -12.05
CA ILE A 13 0.21 -4.44 -12.73
C ILE A 13 1.10 -4.71 -13.94
N LEU A 14 0.61 -4.40 -15.15
CA LEU A 14 1.34 -4.62 -16.41
C LEU A 14 1.92 -6.05 -16.53
N ALA A 15 1.09 -7.05 -16.23
CA ALA A 15 1.42 -8.48 -16.21
C ALA A 15 2.46 -8.93 -15.15
N LYS A 16 2.93 -8.04 -14.27
CA LYS A 16 3.78 -8.40 -13.13
C LYS A 16 2.95 -8.56 -11.87
N GLU A 17 3.24 -9.59 -11.10
CA GLU A 17 2.68 -9.79 -9.76
C GLU A 17 3.29 -8.77 -8.79
N PHE A 18 2.41 -8.11 -8.05
CA PHE A 18 2.75 -7.26 -6.92
C PHE A 18 2.09 -7.79 -5.66
N GLU A 19 2.84 -7.79 -4.57
CA GLU A 19 2.35 -8.06 -3.23
C GLU A 19 2.40 -6.78 -2.40
N ILE A 20 1.32 -6.52 -1.68
CA ILE A 20 1.27 -5.52 -0.62
C ILE A 20 1.43 -6.26 0.70
N GLU A 21 2.46 -5.94 1.45
CA GLU A 21 2.85 -6.69 2.65
C GLU A 21 2.96 -5.78 3.86
N LEU A 22 2.55 -6.29 5.02
CA LEU A 22 2.82 -5.69 6.32
C LEU A 22 4.12 -6.27 6.87
N ASN A 23 5.03 -5.40 7.30
CA ASN A 23 6.37 -5.76 7.74
C ASN A 23 6.70 -5.10 9.08
N HIS A 24 7.50 -5.78 9.89
CA HIS A 24 8.12 -5.19 11.07
C HIS A 24 9.04 -4.03 10.68
N PRO A 25 9.27 -3.05 11.56
CA PRO A 25 10.28 -2.04 11.32
C PRO A 25 11.69 -2.65 11.29
N PRO A 26 12.68 -2.00 10.65
CA PRO A 26 14.07 -2.43 10.64
C PRO A 26 14.78 -2.24 12.00
N ARG A 27 14.18 -1.48 12.92
CA ARG A 27 14.68 -1.24 14.28
C ARG A 27 13.53 -1.22 15.28
N ALA A 28 13.78 -1.70 16.49
CA ALA A 28 12.80 -1.64 17.58
C ALA A 28 12.39 -0.19 17.89
N GLY A 29 11.11 0.01 18.22
CA GLY A 29 10.55 1.32 18.55
C GLY A 29 10.08 2.18 17.38
N LEU A 30 10.19 1.67 16.14
CA LEU A 30 9.64 2.33 14.95
C LEU A 30 8.28 1.73 14.56
N ASP A 31 7.51 2.48 13.78
CA ASP A 31 6.22 2.01 13.25
C ASP A 31 6.41 0.89 12.22
N GLU A 32 5.42 -0.01 12.14
CA GLU A 32 5.32 -1.02 11.07
C GLU A 32 5.36 -0.37 9.68
N GLN A 33 5.83 -1.15 8.70
CA GLN A 33 6.00 -0.71 7.33
C GLN A 33 5.11 -1.50 6.37
N ILE A 34 4.65 -0.84 5.32
CA ILE A 34 3.99 -1.45 4.18
C ILE A 34 5.01 -1.53 3.04
N HIS A 35 5.17 -2.72 2.49
CA HIS A 35 5.97 -2.94 1.28
C HIS A 35 5.03 -3.21 0.12
N ILE A 36 5.22 -2.48 -0.98
CA ILE A 36 4.59 -2.78 -2.27
C ILE A 36 5.72 -3.31 -3.15
N GLN A 37 5.72 -4.61 -3.40
CA GLN A 37 6.86 -5.27 -4.02
C GLN A 37 6.49 -6.23 -5.15
N SER A 38 7.39 -6.33 -6.10
CA SER A 38 7.44 -7.35 -7.15
C SER A 38 8.87 -7.90 -7.22
N GLU A 39 9.14 -8.82 -8.15
CA GLU A 39 10.49 -9.37 -8.35
C GLU A 39 11.58 -8.31 -8.59
N LYS A 40 11.24 -7.17 -9.21
CA LYS A 40 12.22 -6.15 -9.65
C LYS A 40 12.03 -4.78 -9.01
N PHE A 41 11.01 -4.61 -8.16
CA PHE A 41 10.67 -3.32 -7.59
C PHE A 41 10.19 -3.48 -6.16
N ARG A 42 10.65 -2.59 -5.28
CA ARG A 42 10.14 -2.48 -3.92
C ARG A 42 9.96 -1.00 -3.58
N PHE A 43 8.79 -0.70 -3.04
CA PHE A 43 8.49 0.57 -2.40
C PHE A 43 8.12 0.31 -0.94
N GLU A 44 8.72 1.08 -0.04
CA GLU A 44 8.53 0.95 1.41
C GLU A 44 7.98 2.25 1.97
N ILE A 45 6.98 2.17 2.85
CA ILE A 45 6.34 3.32 3.48
C ILE A 45 5.88 2.96 4.89
N TYR A 46 5.87 3.90 5.82
CA TYR A 46 5.26 3.67 7.13
C TYR A 46 3.77 3.39 7.01
N LYS A 47 3.27 2.44 7.80
CA LYS A 47 1.87 2.02 7.80
C LYS A 47 0.92 3.20 8.01
N LYS A 48 1.25 4.12 8.91
CA LYS A 48 0.42 5.30 9.20
C LYS A 48 0.23 6.20 7.97
N ASP A 49 1.27 6.36 7.17
CA ASP A 49 1.22 7.25 6.00
C ASP A 49 0.57 6.54 4.82
N TYR A 50 0.82 5.24 4.65
CA TYR A 50 0.08 4.41 3.70
C TYR A 50 -1.44 4.50 3.92
N LEU A 51 -1.90 4.41 5.17
CA LEU A 51 -3.33 4.53 5.50
C LEU A 51 -3.90 5.90 5.15
N LYS A 52 -3.16 6.98 5.41
CA LYS A 52 -3.57 8.34 5.00
C LYS A 52 -3.74 8.44 3.50
N TYR A 53 -2.74 7.97 2.72
CA TYR A 53 -2.82 7.98 1.26
C TYR A 53 -3.98 7.14 0.74
N ALA A 54 -4.18 5.94 1.28
CA ALA A 54 -5.30 5.08 0.88
C ALA A 54 -6.65 5.77 1.10
N LEU A 55 -6.85 6.40 2.26
CA LEU A 55 -8.08 7.16 2.56
C LEU A 55 -8.24 8.37 1.63
N SER A 56 -7.16 9.09 1.33
CA SER A 56 -7.19 10.21 0.39
C SER A 56 -7.54 9.76 -1.03
N VAL A 57 -7.02 8.63 -1.50
CA VAL A 57 -7.33 8.07 -2.82
C VAL A 57 -8.80 7.67 -2.91
N LEU A 58 -9.34 6.98 -1.89
CA LEU A 58 -10.76 6.61 -1.85
C LEU A 58 -11.68 7.85 -1.87
N THR A 59 -11.31 8.88 -1.12
CA THR A 59 -12.06 10.15 -1.11
C THR A 59 -12.00 10.85 -2.46
N ALA A 60 -10.83 10.88 -3.10
CA ALA A 60 -10.65 11.44 -4.44
C ALA A 60 -11.46 10.68 -5.50
N GLU A 61 -11.52 9.35 -5.43
CA GLU A 61 -12.35 8.53 -6.30
C GLU A 61 -13.83 8.87 -6.14
N LYS A 62 -14.33 8.92 -4.90
CA LYS A 62 -15.72 9.30 -4.61
C LYS A 62 -16.04 10.70 -5.17
N ASN A 63 -15.17 11.67 -4.94
CA ASN A 63 -15.37 13.03 -5.44
C ASN A 63 -15.39 13.07 -6.98
N LEU A 64 -14.53 12.29 -7.63
CA LEU A 64 -14.49 12.19 -9.09
C LEU A 64 -15.78 11.57 -9.66
N LYS A 65 -16.30 10.52 -9.02
CA LYS A 65 -17.57 9.87 -9.36
C LYS A 65 -18.73 10.86 -9.27
N ASN A 66 -18.83 11.58 -8.16
CA ASN A 66 -19.82 12.64 -7.96
C ASN A 66 -19.75 13.73 -9.05
N LEU A 67 -18.54 14.19 -9.38
CA LEU A 67 -18.34 15.21 -10.43
C LEU A 67 -18.77 14.72 -11.82
N LYS A 68 -18.65 13.42 -12.09
CA LYS A 68 -19.08 12.80 -13.34
C LYS A 68 -20.56 12.39 -13.35
N GLY A 69 -21.27 12.49 -12.22
CA GLY A 69 -22.64 12.01 -12.07
C GLY A 69 -22.76 10.48 -12.22
N ILE A 70 -21.71 9.74 -11.85
CA ILE A 70 -21.67 8.28 -11.90
C ILE A 70 -21.62 7.81 -10.45
N ASP A 71 -22.69 7.20 -9.96
CA ASP A 71 -22.76 6.61 -8.61
C ASP A 71 -21.90 5.33 -8.49
#